data_AF-A0A0L6CJW5-F1
#
_entry.id   AF-A0A0L6CJW5-F1
#
_cell.length_a   1.000
_cell.length_b   1.000
_cell.length_c   1.000
_cell.angle_alpha   90.00
_cell.angle_beta   90.00
_cell.angle_gamma   90.00
#
_symmetry.space_group_name_H-M   'P 1'
#
loop_
_entity.id
_entity.type
_entity.pdbx_description
1 polymer ?
#
loop_
_entity_poly.entity_id
_entity_poly.type
_entity_poly.pdbx_seq_one_letter_code
_entity_poly.pdbx_strand_id
1 'polypeptide(L)'
;MSTPEQKRKARLVKAAIPTATQLVTLVRDDTEPVHEILTSATTEQLYALVVVLAAMVPDDRSVADLLDWTRTDVDRASDLRRTGQQARFRNMPRIVHANEDDWTDDELRAARSACERGDTSEWATEGRRVYYRVSHRRRRARVARALQAAS
;
A
#
# COMPACT_ATOMS: atom_id res chain seq x y z
N MET A 1 18.65 40.79 16.41
CA MET A 1 17.72 40.12 17.35
C MET A 1 16.75 39.27 16.54
N SER A 2 16.68 37.95 16.78
CA SER A 2 15.74 37.09 16.04
C SER A 2 14.31 37.31 16.50
N THR A 3 13.37 37.38 15.56
CA THR A 3 11.95 37.55 15.85
C THR A 3 11.37 36.33 16.59
N PRO A 4 10.25 36.47 17.32
CA PRO A 4 9.57 35.33 17.95
C PRO A 4 9.24 34.20 16.97
N GLU A 5 8.88 34.56 15.74
CA GLU A 5 8.60 33.63 14.64
C GLU A 5 9.85 32.85 14.20
N GLN A 6 11.00 33.54 14.04
CA GLN A 6 12.27 32.88 13.71
C GLN A 6 12.70 31.90 14.80
N LYS A 7 12.50 32.25 16.08
CA LYS A 7 12.78 31.34 17.20
C LYS A 7 11.85 30.12 17.19
N ARG A 8 10.58 30.29 16.82
CA ARG A 8 9.61 29.19 16.68
C ARG A 8 10.00 28.25 15.53
N LYS A 9 10.32 28.79 14.35
CA LYS A 9 10.81 28.02 13.20
C LYS A 9 12.08 27.24 13.53
N ALA A 10 13.05 27.86 14.18
CA ALA A 10 14.28 27.19 14.60
C ALA A 10 14.04 26.04 15.59
N ARG A 11 13.06 26.18 16.50
CA ARG A 11 12.66 25.10 17.41
C ARG A 11 12.03 23.92 16.67
N LEU A 12 11.18 24.20 15.69
CA LEU A 12 10.54 23.16 14.86
C LEU A 12 11.58 22.38 14.05
N VAL A 13 12.49 23.10 13.37
CA VAL A 13 13.59 22.47 12.62
C VAL A 13 14.47 21.63 13.54
N LYS A 14 14.86 22.17 14.69
CA LYS A 14 15.68 21.42 15.66
C LYS A 14 14.99 20.17 16.19
N ALA A 15 13.68 20.22 16.41
CA ALA A 15 12.88 19.08 16.85
C ALA A 15 12.66 18.04 15.73
N ALA A 16 12.73 18.45 14.46
CA ALA A 16 12.55 17.57 13.31
C ALA A 16 13.80 16.73 12.99
N ILE A 17 15.01 17.16 13.38
CA ILE A 17 16.27 16.46 13.08
C ILE A 17 16.28 14.99 13.55
N PRO A 18 15.93 14.65 14.81
CA PRO A 18 15.93 13.25 15.26
C PRO A 18 14.94 12.39 14.45
N THR A 19 13.76 12.92 14.18
CA THR A 19 12.71 12.24 13.40
C THR A 19 13.15 12.03 11.95
N ALA A 20 13.79 13.03 11.33
CA ALA A 20 14.33 12.92 9.97
C ALA A 20 15.42 11.83 9.89
N THR A 21 16.35 11.80 10.85
CA THR A 21 17.38 10.75 10.94
C THR A 21 16.75 9.37 11.10
N GLN A 22 15.77 9.24 11.99
CA GLN A 22 15.05 7.98 12.21
C GLN A 22 14.32 7.52 10.95
N LEU A 23 13.67 8.44 10.22
CA LEU A 23 12.99 8.10 8.97
C LEU A 23 13.95 7.65 7.87
N VAL A 24 15.11 8.29 7.74
CA VAL A 24 16.14 7.84 6.78
C VAL A 24 16.63 6.43 7.12
N THR A 25 16.75 6.08 8.40
CA THR A 25 17.09 4.70 8.79
C THR A 25 15.95 3.71 8.56
N LEU A 26 14.71 4.08 8.89
CA LEU A 26 13.55 3.21 8.75
C LEU A 26 13.22 2.93 7.28
N VAL A 27 13.25 3.93 6.41
CA VAL A 27 13.00 3.74 4.97
C VAL A 27 13.95 2.72 4.34
N ARG A 28 15.14 2.53 4.90
CA ARG A 28 16.11 1.53 4.45
C ARG A 28 15.81 0.11 4.95
N ASP A 29 15.37 -0.02 6.20
CA ASP A 29 15.35 -1.29 6.94
C ASP A 29 13.94 -1.83 7.20
N ASP A 30 12.95 -0.96 7.47
CA ASP A 30 11.55 -1.29 7.71
C ASP A 30 10.62 -0.08 7.50
N THR A 31 9.68 -0.21 6.57
CA THR A 31 8.76 0.88 6.17
C THR A 31 7.45 0.89 6.94
N GLU A 32 7.13 -0.17 7.70
CA GLU A 32 5.88 -0.26 8.46
C GLU A 32 5.76 0.84 9.55
N PRO A 33 6.82 1.17 10.31
CA PRO A 33 6.78 2.23 11.33
C PRO A 33 6.72 3.65 10.76
N VAL A 34 7.04 3.84 9.46
CA VAL A 34 7.03 5.17 8.82
C VAL A 34 5.63 5.76 8.81
N HIS A 35 4.61 4.91 8.58
CA HIS A 35 3.22 5.38 8.52
C HIS A 35 2.77 5.99 9.85
N GLU A 36 3.05 5.31 10.96
CA GLU A 36 2.67 5.75 12.31
C GLU A 36 3.33 7.09 12.70
N ILE A 37 4.61 7.25 12.35
CA ILE A 37 5.37 8.49 12.58
C ILE A 37 4.76 9.66 11.80
N LEU A 38 4.33 9.44 10.55
CA LEU A 38 3.77 10.50 9.72
C LEU A 38 2.33 10.84 10.11
N THR A 39 1.51 9.85 10.50
CA THR A 39 0.10 10.08 10.88
C THR A 39 -0.07 10.78 12.22
N SER A 40 0.93 10.70 13.10
CA SER A 40 0.91 11.35 14.42
C SER A 40 1.43 12.80 14.40
N ALA A 41 2.02 13.24 13.29
CA ALA A 41 2.60 14.57 13.15
C ALA A 41 1.56 15.62 12.73
N THR A 42 1.67 16.82 13.31
CA THR A 42 0.91 17.99 12.85
C THR A 42 1.42 18.47 11.49
N THR A 43 0.59 19.18 10.73
CA THR A 43 0.97 19.78 9.43
C THR A 43 2.24 20.63 9.52
N GLU A 44 2.40 21.39 10.60
CA GLU A 44 3.59 22.23 10.79
C GLU A 44 4.85 21.41 11.07
N GLN A 45 4.72 20.31 11.82
CA GLN A 45 5.83 19.38 12.03
C GLN A 45 6.19 18.65 10.73
N LEU A 46 5.20 18.30 9.90
CA LEU A 46 5.44 17.71 8.58
C LEU A 46 6.20 18.68 7.66
N TYR A 47 5.85 19.97 7.64
CA TYR A 47 6.61 20.95 6.86
C TYR A 47 8.05 21.12 7.37
N ALA A 48 8.24 21.18 8.69
CA ALA A 48 9.59 21.23 9.26
C ALA A 48 10.40 19.98 8.87
N LEU A 49 9.76 18.80 8.89
CA LEU A 49 10.37 17.53 8.54
C LEU A 49 10.77 17.47 7.07
N VAL A 50 9.93 17.93 6.15
CA VAL A 50 10.26 18.03 4.71
C VAL A 50 11.47 18.93 4.48
N VAL A 51 11.53 20.08 5.14
CA VAL A 51 12.67 21.01 5.03
C VAL A 51 13.95 20.38 5.55
N VAL A 52 13.90 19.68 6.68
CA VAL A 52 15.08 18.99 7.24
C VAL A 52 15.54 17.85 6.36
N LEU A 53 14.61 17.02 5.84
CA LEU A 53 14.94 15.93 4.92
C LEU A 53 15.56 16.46 3.62
N ALA A 54 15.02 17.56 3.08
CA ALA A 54 15.61 18.22 1.91
C ALA A 54 17.03 18.75 2.19
N ALA A 55 17.27 19.30 3.39
CA ALA A 55 18.59 19.77 3.80
C ALA A 55 19.62 18.65 4.06
N MET A 56 19.18 17.39 4.16
CA MET A 56 20.07 16.23 4.26
C MET A 56 20.52 15.71 2.89
N VAL A 57 19.99 16.26 1.80
CA VAL A 57 20.42 15.94 0.44
C VAL A 57 21.80 16.58 0.19
N PRO A 58 22.81 15.82 -0.29
CA PRO A 58 24.11 16.39 -0.60
C PRO A 58 24.05 17.44 -1.72
N ASP A 59 24.69 18.59 -1.50
CA ASP A 59 24.68 19.75 -2.43
C ASP A 59 25.44 19.50 -3.74
N ASP A 60 26.28 18.46 -3.79
CA ASP A 60 27.14 18.10 -4.92
C ASP A 60 26.47 17.16 -5.95
N ARG A 61 25.20 16.83 -5.74
CA ARG A 61 24.43 15.95 -6.63
C ARG A 61 23.76 16.71 -7.75
N SER A 62 23.80 16.15 -8.96
CA SER A 62 23.10 16.73 -10.08
C SER A 62 21.58 16.55 -9.92
N VAL A 63 20.80 17.46 -10.53
CA VAL A 63 19.33 17.32 -10.56
C VAL A 63 18.91 15.98 -11.18
N ALA A 64 19.65 15.47 -12.16
CA ALA A 64 19.39 14.16 -12.77
C ALA A 64 19.55 13.01 -11.75
N ASP A 65 20.61 13.04 -10.93
CA ASP A 65 20.85 12.03 -9.89
C ASP A 65 19.75 12.06 -8.80
N LEU A 66 19.32 13.27 -8.42
CA LEU A 66 18.23 13.45 -7.44
C LEU A 66 16.89 12.96 -8.00
N LEU A 67 16.62 13.22 -9.28
CA LEU A 67 15.42 12.70 -9.94
C LEU A 67 15.47 11.16 -10.05
N ASP A 68 16.64 10.56 -10.25
CA ASP A 68 16.79 9.10 -10.22
C ASP A 68 16.49 8.50 -8.84
N TRP A 69 16.71 9.22 -7.75
CA TRP A 69 16.28 8.79 -6.41
C TRP A 69 14.76 8.75 -6.28
N THR A 70 14.05 9.70 -6.89
CA THR A 70 12.57 9.69 -6.92
C THR A 70 11.99 8.65 -7.88
N ARG A 71 12.79 8.21 -8.86
CA ARG A 71 12.43 7.14 -9.81
C ARG A 71 12.57 5.75 -9.20
N THR A 72 13.25 5.64 -8.06
CA THR A 72 13.44 4.38 -7.34
C THR A 72 12.29 4.16 -6.36
N ASP A 73 11.07 3.90 -6.87
CA ASP A 73 10.08 3.08 -6.14
C ASP A 73 8.73 2.87 -6.82
N VAL A 74 8.47 3.39 -8.03
CA VAL A 74 7.33 2.84 -8.79
C VAL A 74 7.68 1.47 -9.34
N ASP A 75 8.93 1.23 -9.77
CA ASP A 75 9.35 -0.08 -10.28
C ASP A 75 9.99 -0.97 -9.21
N ARG A 76 10.70 -0.44 -8.22
CA ARG A 76 11.32 -1.23 -7.13
C ARG A 76 10.39 -1.62 -5.99
N ALA A 77 9.49 -0.75 -5.54
CA ALA A 77 8.42 -1.19 -4.62
C ALA A 77 7.47 -2.15 -5.34
N SER A 78 7.25 -1.96 -6.64
CA SER A 78 6.58 -2.96 -7.48
C SER A 78 7.40 -4.24 -7.62
N ASP A 79 8.74 -4.19 -7.64
CA ASP A 79 9.61 -5.36 -7.76
C ASP A 79 9.85 -6.09 -6.43
N LEU A 80 9.86 -5.41 -5.27
CA LEU A 80 9.96 -6.00 -3.94
C LEU A 80 8.60 -6.48 -3.43
N ARG A 81 7.51 -5.74 -3.71
CA ARG A 81 6.16 -6.30 -3.63
C ARG A 81 6.00 -7.42 -4.65
N ARG A 82 6.53 -7.34 -5.87
CA ARG A 82 6.57 -8.51 -6.77
C ARG A 82 7.42 -9.62 -6.21
N THR A 83 8.54 -9.43 -5.54
CA THR A 83 9.37 -10.60 -5.18
C THR A 83 8.83 -11.29 -3.94
N GLY A 84 8.34 -10.54 -2.95
CA GLY A 84 7.67 -11.07 -1.76
C GLY A 84 6.22 -11.52 -1.99
N GLN A 85 5.50 -10.86 -2.91
CA GLN A 85 4.11 -11.17 -3.28
C GLN A 85 4.07 -12.09 -4.52
N GLN A 86 4.92 -12.02 -5.55
CA GLN A 86 4.98 -13.04 -6.64
C GLN A 86 5.39 -14.41 -6.14
N ALA A 87 6.15 -14.57 -5.06
CA ALA A 87 6.31 -15.90 -4.47
C ALA A 87 4.96 -16.53 -4.05
N ARG A 88 3.92 -15.71 -3.84
CA ARG A 88 2.52 -16.10 -3.59
C ARG A 88 1.54 -15.81 -4.75
N PHE A 89 1.90 -14.95 -5.70
CA PHE A 89 1.02 -14.37 -6.72
C PHE A 89 1.57 -14.49 -8.16
N ARG A 90 2.65 -15.25 -8.42
CA ARG A 90 3.17 -15.52 -9.78
C ARG A 90 2.13 -16.17 -10.71
N ASN A 91 0.99 -16.59 -10.15
CA ASN A 91 -0.15 -17.15 -10.87
C ASN A 91 -1.42 -16.27 -10.83
N MET A 92 -1.39 -15.02 -10.36
CA MET A 92 -2.63 -14.22 -10.32
C MET A 92 -2.80 -13.36 -11.59
N PRO A 93 -3.92 -13.46 -12.32
CA PRO A 93 -4.12 -12.77 -13.58
C PRO A 93 -4.25 -11.27 -13.35
N ARG A 94 -3.60 -10.50 -14.22
CA ARG A 94 -4.06 -9.14 -14.58
C ARG A 94 -5.57 -9.25 -14.85
N ILE A 95 -6.38 -8.36 -14.31
CA ILE A 95 -7.84 -8.41 -14.53
C ILE A 95 -8.11 -8.39 -16.05
N VAL A 96 -8.51 -9.54 -16.59
CA VAL A 96 -9.10 -9.73 -17.93
C VAL A 96 -10.42 -10.49 -17.80
N HIS A 97 -11.02 -10.53 -16.59
CA HIS A 97 -12.28 -11.25 -16.38
C HIS A 97 -13.44 -10.34 -16.75
N ALA A 98 -13.84 -10.38 -18.02
CA ALA A 98 -15.03 -9.70 -18.49
C ALA A 98 -16.31 -10.42 -18.04
N ASN A 99 -16.22 -11.72 -17.72
CA ASN A 99 -17.36 -12.57 -17.35
C ASN A 99 -17.12 -13.37 -16.05
N GLU A 100 -18.21 -13.87 -15.46
CA GLU A 100 -18.16 -14.67 -14.22
C GLU A 100 -17.41 -16.00 -14.38
N ASP A 101 -17.47 -16.60 -15.57
CA ASP A 101 -16.86 -17.90 -15.86
C ASP A 101 -15.33 -17.82 -15.97
N ASP A 102 -14.78 -16.61 -16.06
CA ASP A 102 -13.34 -16.42 -16.15
C ASP A 102 -12.65 -16.50 -14.78
N TRP A 103 -13.41 -16.50 -13.68
CA TRP A 103 -12.88 -16.53 -12.31
C TRP A 103 -12.73 -17.95 -11.76
N THR A 104 -11.54 -18.26 -11.24
CA THR A 104 -11.31 -19.50 -10.50
C THR A 104 -11.78 -19.39 -9.04
N ASP A 105 -12.04 -20.53 -8.40
CA ASP A 105 -12.47 -20.57 -6.99
C ASP A 105 -11.45 -19.99 -6.02
N ASP A 106 -10.16 -20.13 -6.33
CA ASP A 106 -9.08 -19.58 -5.52
C ASP A 106 -9.02 -18.06 -5.65
N GLU A 107 -9.17 -17.52 -6.86
CA GLU A 107 -9.23 -16.07 -7.10
C GLU A 107 -10.44 -15.43 -6.42
N LEU A 108 -11.62 -16.07 -6.49
CA LEU A 108 -12.82 -15.57 -5.82
C LEU A 108 -12.64 -15.53 -4.30
N ARG A 109 -11.98 -16.54 -3.71
CA ARG A 109 -11.66 -16.54 -2.27
C ARG A 109 -10.62 -15.47 -1.92
N ALA A 110 -9.60 -15.31 -2.76
CA ALA A 110 -8.57 -14.30 -2.56
C ALA A 110 -9.14 -12.88 -2.64
N ALA A 111 -10.00 -12.59 -3.63
CA ALA A 111 -10.65 -11.29 -3.83
C ALA A 111 -11.56 -10.92 -2.66
N ARG A 112 -12.40 -11.87 -2.21
CA ARG A 112 -13.23 -11.68 -1.02
C ARG A 112 -12.39 -11.33 0.20
N SER A 113 -11.34 -12.11 0.45
CA SER A 113 -10.47 -11.94 1.62
C SER A 113 -9.73 -10.60 1.57
N ALA A 114 -9.31 -10.14 0.40
CA ALA A 114 -8.73 -8.81 0.22
C ALA A 114 -9.74 -7.70 0.56
N CYS A 115 -10.97 -7.82 0.07
CA CYS A 115 -12.01 -6.83 0.34
C CYS A 115 -12.43 -6.78 1.83
N GLU A 116 -12.45 -7.93 2.53
CA GLU A 116 -12.69 -8.01 3.98
C GLU A 116 -11.56 -7.34 4.80
N ARG A 117 -10.34 -7.27 4.25
CA ARG A 117 -9.21 -6.52 4.85
C ARG A 117 -9.21 -5.02 4.52
N GLY A 118 -10.24 -4.51 3.85
CA GLY A 118 -10.36 -3.10 3.50
C GLY A 118 -9.77 -2.72 2.14
N ASP A 119 -9.36 -3.70 1.31
CA ASP A 119 -8.98 -3.43 -0.07
C ASP A 119 -10.22 -3.00 -0.88
N THR A 120 -10.16 -1.78 -1.42
CA THR A 120 -11.23 -1.16 -2.22
C THR A 120 -10.96 -1.20 -3.71
N SER A 121 -9.92 -1.94 -4.15
CA SER A 121 -9.63 -2.14 -5.56
C SER A 121 -10.83 -2.74 -6.31
N GLU A 122 -10.90 -2.42 -7.60
CA GLU A 122 -11.94 -2.94 -8.50
C GLU A 122 -11.94 -4.47 -8.55
N TRP A 123 -10.75 -5.10 -8.55
CA TRP A 123 -10.60 -6.55 -8.49
C TRP A 123 -11.22 -7.15 -7.21
N ALA A 124 -10.87 -6.61 -6.04
CA ALA A 124 -11.34 -7.14 -4.76
C ALA A 124 -12.87 -6.96 -4.64
N THR A 125 -13.37 -5.81 -5.09
CA THR A 125 -14.80 -5.50 -5.07
C THR A 125 -15.59 -6.39 -6.02
N GLU A 126 -15.11 -6.58 -7.26
CA GLU A 126 -15.80 -7.38 -8.27
C GLU A 126 -15.68 -8.88 -7.97
N GLY A 127 -14.50 -9.37 -7.60
CA GLY A 127 -14.32 -10.77 -7.21
C GLY A 127 -15.15 -11.15 -5.98
N ARG A 128 -15.33 -10.23 -5.00
CA ARG A 128 -16.27 -10.44 -3.89
C ARG A 128 -17.71 -10.60 -4.38
N ARG A 129 -18.15 -9.77 -5.34
CA ARG A 129 -19.51 -9.87 -5.90
C ARG A 129 -19.73 -11.20 -6.61
N VAL A 130 -18.80 -11.60 -7.47
CA VAL A 130 -18.86 -12.88 -8.20
C VAL A 130 -18.81 -14.06 -7.24
N TYR A 131 -17.97 -14.02 -6.20
CA TYR A 131 -17.88 -15.07 -5.18
C TYR A 131 -19.24 -15.38 -4.55
N TYR A 132 -19.97 -14.33 -4.11
CA TYR A 132 -21.28 -14.53 -3.50
C TYR A 132 -22.31 -15.10 -4.48
N ARG A 133 -22.27 -14.68 -5.76
CA ARG A 133 -23.18 -15.17 -6.78
C ARG A 133 -22.96 -16.67 -7.07
N VAL A 134 -21.71 -17.07 -7.29
CA VAL A 134 -21.33 -18.46 -7.53
C VAL A 134 -21.61 -19.33 -6.32
N SER A 135 -21.26 -18.88 -5.11
CA SER A 135 -21.52 -19.59 -3.85
C SER A 135 -23.02 -19.83 -3.65
N HIS A 136 -23.85 -18.82 -3.90
CA HIS A 136 -25.30 -18.94 -3.81
C HIS A 136 -25.87 -19.94 -4.84
N ARG A 137 -25.41 -19.88 -6.09
CA ARG A 137 -25.80 -20.85 -7.14
C ARG A 137 -25.42 -22.28 -6.76
N ARG A 138 -24.20 -22.51 -6.26
CA ARG A 138 -23.72 -23.83 -5.83
C ARG A 138 -24.47 -24.35 -4.63
N ARG A 139 -24.83 -23.48 -3.67
CA ARG A 139 -25.66 -23.85 -2.52
C ARG A 139 -27.05 -24.32 -2.98
N ARG A 140 -27.69 -23.58 -3.89
CA ARG A 140 -28.99 -23.97 -4.48
C ARG A 140 -28.90 -25.31 -5.21
N ALA A 141 -27.86 -25.51 -6.03
CA ALA A 141 -27.65 -26.77 -6.76
C ALA A 141 -27.43 -27.96 -5.81
N ARG A 142 -26.68 -27.78 -4.72
CA ARG A 142 -26.50 -28.82 -3.70
C ARG A 142 -27.80 -29.19 -3.01
N VAL A 143 -28.60 -28.20 -2.60
CA VAL A 143 -29.91 -28.44 -1.99
C VAL A 143 -30.84 -29.18 -2.95
N ALA A 144 -30.89 -28.78 -4.23
CA ALA A 144 -31.70 -29.45 -5.24
C ALA A 144 -31.30 -30.92 -5.43
N ARG A 145 -29.99 -31.22 -5.49
CA ARG A 145 -29.49 -32.61 -5.59
C ARG A 145 -29.81 -33.43 -4.34
N ALA A 146 -29.68 -32.83 -3.15
CA ALA A 146 -30.00 -33.51 -1.90
C ALA A 146 -31.49 -33.88 -1.81
N LEU A 147 -32.38 -32.98 -2.28
CA LEU A 147 -33.81 -33.25 -2.35
C LEU A 147 -34.14 -34.35 -3.36
N GLN A 148 -33.47 -34.37 -4.52
CA GLN A 148 -33.63 -35.43 -5.52
C GLN A 148 -33.13 -36.80 -5.03
N ALA A 149 -32.04 -36.84 -4.28
CA ALA A 149 -31.50 -38.09 -3.72
C ALA A 149 -32.30 -38.62 -2.52
N ALA A 150 -33.14 -37.78 -1.91
CA ALA A 150 -34.03 -38.14 -0.81
C ALA A 150 -35.45 -38.49 -1.28
N SER A 151 -35.72 -38.41 -2.59
CA SER A 151 -36.98 -38.82 -3.25
C SER A 151 -36.81 -40.20 -3.87
#